data_AF-A0A931TPZ6-F1
#
_entry.id   AF-A0A931TPZ6-F1
#
_cell.length_a   1.000
_cell.length_b   1.000
_cell.length_c   1.000
_cell.angle_alpha   90.00
_cell.angle_beta   90.00
_cell.angle_gamma   90.00
#
_symmetry.space_group_name_H-M   'P 1'
#
loop_
_entity.id
_entity.type
_entity.pdbx_description
1 polymer ?
#
loop_
_entity_poly.entity_id
_entity_poly.type
_entity_poly.pdbx_seq_one_letter_code
_entity_poly.pdbx_strand_id
1 'polypeptide(L)' 'MNLVQSKILNAIETNKLNPQILGERNWYSYFIRVKELVWSRNLRDGYLIEVYDEKHGNHLATITL' A
#
# COMPACT_ATOMS: atom_id res chain seq x y z
N MET A 1 11.06 9.14 8.21
CA MET A 1 10.26 8.02 7.65
C MET A 1 9.33 7.51 8.73
N ASN A 2 8.02 7.39 8.46
CA ASN A 2 7.07 6.92 9.47
C ASN A 2 7.32 5.43 9.77
N LEU A 3 7.21 5.01 11.03
CA LEU A 3 7.44 3.63 11.49
C LEU A 3 6.56 2.61 10.73
N VAL A 4 5.33 2.99 10.41
CA VAL A 4 4.40 2.18 9.60
C VAL A 4 4.88 2.06 8.16
N GLN A 5 5.33 3.17 7.57
CA GLN A 5 5.83 3.19 6.19
C GLN A 5 7.07 2.30 6.03
N SER A 6 8.02 2.35 6.96
CA SER A 6 9.20 1.45 6.94
C SER A 6 8.81 -0.01 7.06
N LYS A 7 7.82 -0.35 7.90
CA LYS A 7 7.32 -1.73 8.03
C LYS A 7 6.72 -2.25 6.72
N ILE A 8 5.94 -1.41 6.04
CA ILE A 8 5.29 -1.77 4.78
C ILE A 8 6.32 -1.91 3.66
N LEU A 9 7.27 -0.97 3.56
CA LEU A 9 8.36 -1.07 2.58
C LEU A 9 9.20 -2.34 2.78
N ASN A 10 9.62 -2.64 4.02
CA ASN A 10 10.31 -3.89 4.33
C ASN A 10 9.47 -5.13 3.99
N ALA A 11 8.15 -5.07 4.19
CA ALA A 11 7.26 -6.18 3.82
C ALA A 11 7.19 -6.39 2.30
N ILE A 12 7.29 -5.32 1.52
CA ILE A 12 7.32 -5.38 0.06
C ILE A 12 8.68 -5.93 -0.40
N GLU A 13 9.78 -5.42 0.13
CA GLU A 13 11.14 -5.93 -0.17
C GLU A 13 11.30 -7.41 0.19
N THR A 14 10.69 -7.87 1.28
CA THR A 14 10.71 -9.27 1.70
C THR A 14 9.62 -10.14 1.06
N ASN A 15 8.89 -9.62 0.06
CA ASN A 15 7.77 -10.30 -0.64
C ASN A 15 6.61 -10.75 0.28
N LYS A 16 6.52 -10.24 1.51
CA LYS A 16 5.39 -10.48 2.43
C LYS A 16 4.15 -9.67 2.06
N LEU A 17 4.32 -8.60 1.29
CA LEU A 17 3.24 -7.79 0.73
C LEU A 17 3.51 -7.57 -0.76
N ASN A 18 2.69 -8.17 -1.62
CA ASN A 18 2.84 -8.01 -3.07
C ASN A 18 1.98 -6.83 -3.57
N PRO A 19 2.57 -5.70 -4.01
CA PRO A 19 1.82 -4.54 -4.51
C PRO A 19 1.19 -4.77 -5.90
N GLN A 20 1.53 -5.85 -6.60
CA GLN A 20 0.89 -6.20 -7.87
C GLN A 20 -0.54 -6.71 -7.68
N ILE A 21 -0.89 -7.16 -6.47
CA ILE A 21 -2.25 -7.57 -6.13
C ILE A 21 -3.04 -6.30 -5.80
N LEU A 22 -3.77 -5.81 -6.79
CA LEU A 22 -4.63 -4.64 -6.69
C LEU A 22 -5.86 -4.91 -5.83
N GLY A 23 -6.42 -3.83 -5.28
CA GLY A 23 -7.66 -3.86 -4.51
C GLY A 23 -7.46 -3.67 -3.01
N GLU A 24 -8.50 -3.99 -2.26
CA GLU A 24 -8.62 -3.77 -0.83
C GLU A 24 -8.48 -5.11 -0.09
N ARG A 25 -7.62 -5.16 0.94
CA ARG A 25 -7.42 -6.37 1.73
C ARG A 25 -6.88 -6.08 3.12
N ASN A 26 -7.16 -7.00 4.04
CA ASN A 26 -6.51 -7.01 5.35
C ASN A 26 -5.11 -7.59 5.23
N TRP A 27 -4.16 -6.98 5.92
CA TRP A 27 -2.79 -7.45 6.06
C TRP A 27 -2.36 -7.29 7.51
N TYR A 28 -2.37 -8.40 8.25
CA TYR A 28 -2.26 -8.41 9.71
C TYR A 28 -3.31 -7.49 10.34
N SER A 29 -2.89 -6.49 11.12
CA SER A 29 -3.75 -5.52 11.80
C SER A 29 -4.00 -4.25 10.98
N TYR A 30 -3.71 -4.27 9.69
CA TYR A 30 -3.85 -3.13 8.80
C TYR A 30 -4.83 -3.45 7.68
N PHE A 31 -5.62 -2.47 7.30
CA PHE A 31 -6.36 -2.50 6.05
C PHE A 31 -5.52 -1.79 4.98
N ILE A 32 -5.25 -2.48 3.87
CA ILE A 32 -4.41 -1.96 2.78
C ILE A 32 -5.25 -1.85 1.52
N ARG A 33 -5.15 -0.70 0.86
CA ARG A 33 -5.73 -0.47 -0.45
C ARG A 33 -4.61 -0.19 -1.45
N VAL A 34 -4.53 -1.05 -2.46
CA VAL A 34 -3.54 -0.93 -3.53
C VAL A 34 -4.24 -0.52 -4.81
N LYS A 35 -3.81 0.61 -5.38
CA LYS A 35 -4.28 1.13 -6.66
C LYS A 35 -3.12 1.23 -7.62
N GLU A 36 -3.42 1.09 -8.90
CA GLU A 36 -2.45 1.35 -9.95
C GLU A 36 -2.31 2.86 -10.15
N LEU A 37 -1.07 3.35 -10.20
CA LEU A 37 -0.78 4.71 -10.62
C LEU A 37 -0.69 4.73 -12.14
N VAL A 38 -1.62 5.45 -12.76
CA VAL A 38 -1.74 5.57 -14.21
C VAL A 38 -1.67 7.04 -14.60
N TRP A 39 -0.72 7.39 -15.46
CA TRP A 39 -0.63 8.75 -16.03
C TRP A 39 -1.69 8.97 -17.11
N SER A 40 -2.00 10.25 -17.37
CA SER A 40 -2.76 10.64 -18.56
C SER A 40 -2.09 10.01 -19.80
N ARG A 41 -2.82 9.13 -20.51
CA ARG A 41 -2.40 8.22 -21.60
C ARG A 41 -2.16 6.73 -21.25
N ASN A 42 -2.65 6.24 -20.11
CA ASN A 42 -2.56 4.82 -19.74
C ASN A 42 -1.13 4.28 -19.60
N LEU A 43 -0.18 5.16 -19.27
CA LEU A 43 1.18 4.73 -18.92
C LEU A 43 1.20 4.35 -17.44
N ARG A 44 1.57 3.11 -17.17
CA ARG A 44 1.67 2.54 -15.82
C ARG A 44 2.91 3.11 -15.13
N ASP A 45 2.70 3.87 -14.07
CA ASP A 45 3.76 4.58 -13.33
C ASP A 45 4.07 3.92 -11.98
N GLY A 46 3.29 2.91 -11.59
CA GLY A 46 3.56 2.09 -10.41
C GLY A 46 2.32 1.83 -9.57
N TYR A 47 2.48 1.82 -8.25
CA TYR A 47 1.41 1.49 -7.30
C TYR A 47 1.27 2.52 -6.19
N LEU A 48 0.03 2.90 -5.91
CA LEU A 48 -0.35 3.67 -4.74
C LEU A 48 -0.87 2.70 -3.67
N ILE A 49 -0.21 2.68 -2.52
CA ILE A 49 -0.57 1.85 -1.37
C ILE A 49 -1.03 2.78 -0.26
N GLU A 50 -2.31 2.68 0.07
CA GLU A 50 -2.92 3.39 1.20
C GLU A 50 -3.07 2.39 2.37
N VAL A 51 -2.63 2.79 3.56
CA VAL A 51 -2.63 1.93 4.75
C VAL A 51 -3.50 2.58 5.82
N TYR A 52 -4.40 1.78 6.37
CA TYR A 52 -5.36 2.19 7.39
C TYR A 52 -5.27 1.25 8.60
N ASP A 53 -5.66 1.76 9.77
CA ASP A 53 -5.90 0.94 10.95
C ASP A 53 -7.17 0.09 10.73
N GLU A 54 -7.06 -1.23 10.85
CA GLU A 54 -8.18 -2.17 10.66
C GLU A 54 -9.34 -1.88 11.62
N LYS A 55 -9.06 -1.36 12.83
CA LYS A 55 -10.08 -1.14 13.85
C LYS A 55 -10.88 0.15 13.67
N HIS A 56 -10.25 1.20 13.16
CA HIS A 56 -10.82 2.55 13.18
C HIS A 56 -10.96 3.17 11.78
N GLY A 57 -10.43 2.52 10.75
CA GLY A 57 -10.38 3.08 9.38
C GLY A 57 -9.51 4.33 9.27
N ASN A 58 -8.72 4.64 10.31
CA ASN A 58 -7.85 5.81 10.33
C ASN A 58 -6.73 5.61 9.32
N HIS A 59 -6.51 6.62 8.47
CA HIS A 59 -5.38 6.63 7.54
C HIS A 59 -4.06 6.74 8.33
N LEU A 60 -3.12 5.85 8.03
CA LEU A 60 -1.82 5.78 8.71
C LEU A 60 -0.67 6.21 7.79
N ALA A 61 -0.72 5.80 6.53
CA ALA A 61 0.34 6.10 5.56
C ALA A 61 -0.16 5.96 4.12
N THR A 62 0.47 6.73 3.23
CA THR A 62 0.39 6.55 1.78
C THR A 62 1.79 6.32 1.25
N ILE A 63 1.96 5.32 0.39
CA ILE A 63 3.23 4.92 -0.20
C ILE A 63 3.05 4.83 -1.71
N THR A 64 3.95 5.47 -2.45
CA THR A 64 4.04 5.38 -3.90
C THR A 64 5.28 4.56 -4.26
N LEU A 65 5.09 3.53 -5.06
CA LEU A 65 6.14 2.67 -5.62
C LEU A 65 6.21 2.81 -7.13
#